data_AF-A0A1V2JUG4-F1
#
_entry.id   AF-A0A1V2JUG4-F1
#
_cell.length_a   1.000
_cell.length_b   1.000
_cell.length_c   1.000
_cell.angle_alpha   90.00
_cell.angle_beta   90.00
_cell.angle_gamma   90.00
#
_symmetry.space_group_name_H-M   'P 1'
#
loop_
_entity.id
_entity.type
_entity.pdbx_description
1 polymer ?
#
loop_
_entity_poly.entity_id
_entity_poly.type
_entity_poly.pdbx_seq_one_letter_code
_entity_poly.pdbx_strand_id
1 'polypeptide(L)'
;MAEMTSLQLMIVELAKSGISSSALKSAVLSVHPHLNDGAYLGELATLQVEGRLVGEEAEGAWFFTSFIDDVVADRVPEYSPEFAEMIVAADCGNWTELDPDELIAQLDEMLRKANARRSGKA
;
A
#
# COMPACT_ATOMS: atom_id res chain seq x y z
N MET A 1 24.85 1.69 3.49
CA MET A 1 23.84 1.90 2.43
C MET A 1 23.88 0.67 1.55
N ALA A 2 22.74 0.01 1.30
CA ALA A 2 22.72 -1.10 0.36
C ALA A 2 23.11 -0.58 -1.03
N GLU A 3 23.94 -1.31 -1.76
CA GLU A 3 24.27 -0.97 -3.14
C GLU A 3 23.03 -1.20 -4.00
N MET A 4 22.61 -0.16 -4.74
CA MET A 4 21.48 -0.27 -5.65
C MET A 4 21.85 -1.13 -6.86
N THR A 5 20.92 -1.98 -7.29
CA THR A 5 21.09 -2.75 -8.52
C THR A 5 21.07 -1.83 -9.74
N SER A 6 21.60 -2.30 -10.88
CA SER A 6 21.55 -1.54 -12.13
C SER A 6 20.11 -1.20 -12.57
N LEU A 7 19.15 -2.08 -12.26
CA LEU A 7 17.73 -1.86 -12.53
C LEU A 7 17.16 -0.76 -11.62
N GLN A 8 17.49 -0.79 -10.33
CA GLN A 8 17.08 0.25 -9.38
C GLN A 8 17.64 1.62 -9.75
N LEU A 9 18.92 1.69 -10.15
CA LEU A 9 19.54 2.93 -10.61
C LEU A 9 18.84 3.47 -11.85
N MET A 10 18.48 2.61 -12.80
CA MET A 10 17.74 3.01 -14.00
C MET A 10 16.35 3.56 -13.65
N ILE A 11 15.59 2.87 -12.78
CA ILE A 11 14.26 3.31 -12.33
C ILE A 11 14.36 4.68 -11.67
N VAL A 12 15.32 4.83 -10.76
CA VAL A 12 15.54 6.09 -10.04
C VAL A 12 15.96 7.21 -11.00
N GLU A 13 16.81 6.93 -11.99
CA GLU A 13 17.19 7.93 -12.99
C GLU A 13 15.99 8.39 -13.83
N LEU A 14 15.17 7.45 -14.31
CA LEU A 14 13.98 7.73 -15.11
C LEU A 14 12.93 8.55 -14.34
N ALA A 15 12.85 8.35 -13.03
CA ALA A 15 11.87 9.02 -12.16
C ALA A 15 12.35 10.36 -11.58
N LYS A 16 13.56 10.85 -11.89
CA LYS A 16 14.10 12.10 -11.31
C LYS A 16 13.19 13.32 -11.49
N SER A 17 12.48 13.41 -12.61
CA SER A 17 11.59 14.52 -12.95
C SER A 17 10.10 14.20 -12.79
N GLY A 18 9.77 13.04 -12.21
CA GLY A 18 8.43 12.47 -12.30
C GLY A 18 8.21 11.78 -13.65
N ILE A 19 7.65 10.57 -13.61
CA ILE A 19 7.32 9.77 -14.80
C ILE A 19 6.04 8.97 -14.55
N SER A 20 5.17 8.84 -15.55
CA SER A 20 3.98 8.02 -15.39
C SER A 20 4.33 6.53 -15.23
N SER A 21 3.53 5.79 -14.48
CA SER A 21 3.73 4.36 -14.24
C SER A 21 3.80 3.56 -15.56
N SER A 22 2.96 3.90 -16.53
CA SER A 22 2.97 3.28 -17.86
C SER A 22 4.24 3.59 -18.64
N ALA A 23 4.70 4.85 -18.65
CA ALA A 23 5.92 5.25 -19.34
C ALA A 23 7.16 4.63 -18.68
N LEU A 24 7.21 4.58 -17.35
CA LEU A 24 8.29 3.94 -16.61
C LEU A 24 8.36 2.44 -16.93
N LYS A 25 7.22 1.74 -16.86
CA LYS A 25 7.16 0.31 -17.19
C LYS A 25 7.60 0.05 -18.62
N SER A 26 7.12 0.83 -19.58
CA SER A 26 7.54 0.71 -20.98
C SER A 26 9.04 0.96 -21.17
N ALA A 27 9.61 2.00 -20.54
CA ALA A 27 11.03 2.31 -20.63
C ALA A 27 11.89 1.20 -20.02
N VAL A 28 11.52 0.70 -18.84
CA VAL A 28 12.24 -0.38 -18.16
C VAL A 28 12.17 -1.69 -18.96
N LEU A 29 10.99 -2.09 -19.43
CA LEU A 29 10.83 -3.32 -20.22
C LEU A 29 11.50 -3.24 -21.60
N SER A 30 11.67 -2.03 -22.15
CA SER A 30 12.42 -1.87 -23.41
C SER A 30 13.91 -2.24 -23.27
N VAL A 31 14.49 -1.98 -22.10
CA VAL A 31 15.91 -2.28 -21.78
C VAL A 31 16.06 -3.65 -21.14
N HIS A 32 15.04 -4.10 -20.40
CA HIS A 32 14.98 -5.42 -19.76
C HIS A 32 13.76 -6.24 -20.23
N PRO A 33 13.76 -6.77 -21.47
CA PRO A 33 12.60 -7.47 -22.04
C PRO A 33 12.22 -8.76 -21.30
N HIS A 34 13.15 -9.32 -20.53
CA HIS A 34 12.95 -10.55 -19.76
C HIS A 34 12.49 -10.29 -18.31
N LEU A 35 12.37 -9.03 -17.90
CA LEU A 35 11.91 -8.69 -16.57
C LEU A 35 10.42 -9.01 -16.47
N ASN A 36 10.06 -9.88 -15.53
CA ASN A 36 8.66 -10.18 -15.25
C ASN A 36 8.04 -9.08 -14.38
N ASP A 37 6.72 -8.97 -14.44
CA ASP A 37 5.96 -7.93 -13.72
C ASP A 37 6.16 -8.01 -12.20
N GLY A 38 6.24 -9.21 -11.61
CA GLY A 38 6.44 -9.37 -10.17
C GLY A 38 7.80 -8.85 -9.70
N ALA A 39 8.85 -9.12 -10.46
CA ALA A 39 10.19 -8.62 -10.20
C ALA A 39 10.25 -7.09 -10.36
N TYR A 40 9.65 -6.55 -11.43
CA TYR A 40 9.56 -5.10 -11.63
C TYR A 40 8.85 -4.40 -10.45
N LEU A 41 7.68 -4.91 -10.05
CA LEU A 41 6.92 -4.36 -8.92
C LEU A 41 7.66 -4.53 -7.59
N GLY A 42 8.39 -5.62 -7.40
CA GLY A 42 9.23 -5.85 -6.21
C GLY A 42 10.36 -4.83 -6.09
N GLU A 43 10.99 -4.45 -7.19
CA GLU A 43 12.03 -3.41 -7.21
C GLU A 43 11.44 -2.03 -6.91
N LEU A 44 10.27 -1.70 -7.46
CA LEU A 44 9.56 -0.46 -7.11
C LEU A 44 9.22 -0.41 -5.62
N ALA A 45 8.66 -1.48 -5.07
CA ALA A 45 8.31 -1.56 -3.65
C ALA A 45 9.55 -1.40 -2.76
N THR A 46 10.67 -2.03 -3.14
CA THR A 46 11.95 -1.90 -2.41
C THR A 46 12.41 -0.43 -2.39
N LEU A 47 12.38 0.25 -3.54
CA LEU A 47 12.77 1.65 -3.64
C LEU A 47 11.84 2.60 -2.85
N GLN A 48 10.55 2.27 -2.74
CA GLN A 48 9.61 3.03 -1.93
C GLN A 48 9.83 2.83 -0.43
N VAL A 49 10.09 1.60 0.02
CA VAL A 49 10.44 1.30 1.41
C VAL A 49 11.73 1.99 1.82
N GLU A 50 12.72 2.07 0.92
CA GLU A 50 13.96 2.80 1.14
C GLU A 50 13.81 4.34 1.07
N GLY A 51 12.61 4.85 0.76
CA GLY A 51 12.36 6.29 0.63
C GLY A 51 13.03 6.94 -0.58
N ARG A 52 13.45 6.15 -1.57
CA ARG A 52 14.13 6.62 -2.79
C ARG A 52 13.17 6.90 -3.94
N LEU A 53 11.95 6.40 -3.84
CA LEU A 53 10.89 6.54 -4.83
C LEU A 53 9.57 6.80 -4.13
N VAL A 54 8.76 7.72 -4.66
CA VAL A 54 7.39 7.93 -4.21
C VAL A 54 6.47 7.75 -5.40
N GLY A 55 5.35 7.06 -5.16
CA GLY A 55 4.26 6.98 -6.12
C GLY A 55 3.13 7.88 -5.66
N GLU A 56 2.58 8.69 -6.56
CA GLU A 56 1.42 9.54 -6.30
C GLU A 56 0.43 9.46 -7.45
N GLU A 57 -0.86 9.65 -7.14
CA GLU A 57 -1.90 9.76 -8.15
C GLU A 57 -2.19 11.24 -8.42
N ALA A 58 -2.01 11.66 -9.67
CA ALA A 58 -2.33 13.00 -10.14
C ALA A 58 -3.18 12.90 -11.40
N GLU A 59 -4.31 13.63 -11.42
CA GLU A 59 -5.22 13.70 -12.58
C GLU A 59 -5.71 12.33 -13.09
N GLY A 60 -5.85 11.34 -12.19
CA GLY A 60 -6.28 9.98 -12.53
C GLY A 60 -5.20 9.08 -13.15
N ALA A 61 -3.93 9.50 -13.08
CA ALA A 61 -2.78 8.70 -13.48
C ALA A 61 -1.77 8.57 -12.34
N TRP A 62 -1.12 7.41 -12.28
CA TRP A 62 -0.04 7.14 -11.33
C TRP A 62 1.30 7.65 -11.86
N PHE A 63 2.01 8.41 -11.04
CA PHE A 63 3.35 8.93 -11.31
C PHE A 63 4.34 8.48 -10.25
N PHE A 64 5.59 8.28 -10.66
CA PHE A 64 6.70 7.98 -9.78
C PHE A 64 7.74 9.10 -9.85
N THR A 65 8.20 9.54 -8.68
CA THR A 65 9.24 10.56 -8.53
C THR A 65 10.34 10.03 -7.61
N SER A 66 11.60 10.14 -8.03
CA SER A 66 12.75 9.68 -7.24
C SER A 66 13.45 10.81 -6.49
N PHE A 67 14.14 10.44 -5.42
CA PHE A 67 14.87 11.35 -4.55
C PHE A 67 16.27 10.77 -4.33
N ILE A 68 17.26 11.32 -5.03
CA ILE A 68 18.64 10.83 -4.94
C ILE A 68 19.47 11.58 -3.90
N ASP A 69 19.25 12.88 -3.67
CA ASP A 69 20.15 13.63 -2.77
C ASP A 69 19.59 14.88 -2.05
N ASP A 70 18.35 15.31 -2.24
CA ASP A 70 17.81 16.44 -1.46
C ASP A 70 16.29 16.30 -1.32
N VAL A 71 15.76 16.76 -0.17
CA VAL A 71 14.32 16.82 0.18
C VAL A 71 13.70 15.55 0.80
N VAL A 72 14.39 14.86 1.70
CA VAL A 72 13.72 13.95 2.67
C VAL A 72 13.21 14.71 3.90
N ALA A 73 13.66 15.95 4.11
CA ALA A 73 13.50 16.65 5.39
C ALA A 73 12.09 17.17 5.71
N ASP A 74 11.16 17.26 4.75
CA ASP A 74 9.89 17.97 4.96
C ASP A 74 8.61 17.14 4.74
N ARG A 75 8.74 15.84 4.49
CA ARG A 75 7.57 14.96 4.39
C ARG A 75 7.40 14.16 5.68
N VAL A 76 6.96 14.87 6.72
CA VAL A 76 6.29 14.23 7.85
C VAL A 76 5.14 13.40 7.27
N PRO A 77 5.04 12.09 7.56
CA PRO A 77 3.91 11.30 7.11
C PRO A 77 2.59 11.99 7.53
N GLU A 78 1.63 12.10 6.61
CA GLU A 78 0.31 12.69 6.92
C GLU A 78 -0.47 11.86 7.96
N TYR A 79 0.01 10.65 8.25
CA TYR A 79 -0.53 9.71 9.21
C TYR A 79 0.45 9.45 10.35
N SER A 80 -0.07 9.14 11.52
CA SER A 80 0.78 8.77 12.65
C SER A 80 1.44 7.41 12.40
N PRO A 81 2.68 7.18 12.89
CA PRO A 81 3.34 5.88 12.77
C PRO A 81 2.49 4.71 13.29
N GLU A 82 1.75 4.94 14.37
CA GLU A 82 0.87 3.94 14.99
C GLU A 82 -0.28 3.52 14.06
N PHE A 83 -0.78 4.46 13.23
CA PHE A 83 -1.81 4.17 12.25
C PHE A 83 -1.27 3.30 11.09
N ALA A 84 -0.04 3.57 10.65
CA ALA A 84 0.61 2.74 9.63
C ALA A 84 0.84 1.31 10.13
N GLU A 85 1.30 1.14 11.38
CA GLU A 85 1.47 -0.17 12.00
C GLU A 85 0.15 -0.94 12.11
N MET A 86 -0.96 -0.25 12.43
CA MET A 86 -2.29 -0.87 12.49
C MET A 86 -2.76 -1.39 11.13
N ILE A 87 -2.50 -0.67 10.03
CA ILE A 87 -2.82 -1.12 8.67
C ILE A 87 -2.01 -2.37 8.31
N VAL A 88 -0.69 -2.34 8.55
CA VAL A 88 0.19 -3.48 8.26
C VAL A 88 -0.20 -4.71 9.08
N ALA A 89 -0.56 -4.52 10.36
CA ALA A 89 -1.03 -5.61 11.22
C ALA A 89 -2.37 -6.21 10.76
N ALA A 90 -3.27 -5.40 10.18
CA ALA A 90 -4.55 -5.87 9.65
C ALA A 90 -4.40 -6.70 8.36
N ASP A 91 -3.45 -6.33 7.49
CA ASP A 91 -3.23 -7.01 6.20
C ASP A 91 -2.56 -8.40 6.36
N CYS A 92 -1.81 -8.59 7.45
CA CYS A 92 -1.19 -9.88 7.81
C CYS A 92 -2.06 -10.79 8.71
N GLY A 93 -3.35 -10.44 8.91
CA GLY A 93 -4.27 -11.24 9.70
C GLY A 93 -4.71 -12.52 9.01
N ASN A 94 -4.91 -13.60 9.77
CA ASN A 94 -5.67 -14.75 9.29
C ASN A 94 -7.11 -14.31 9.05
N TRP A 95 -7.52 -14.21 7.78
CA TRP A 95 -8.90 -13.99 7.41
C TRP A 95 -9.73 -15.21 7.79
N THR A 96 -10.40 -15.14 8.93
CA THR A 96 -11.41 -16.14 9.31
C THR A 96 -12.69 -15.85 8.56
N GLU A 97 -13.09 -16.78 7.68
CA GLU A 97 -14.41 -16.79 7.08
C GLU A 97 -15.46 -16.95 8.20
N LEU A 98 -16.33 -15.95 8.35
CA LEU A 98 -17.42 -15.98 9.31
C LEU A 98 -18.62 -16.65 8.66
N ASP A 99 -19.17 -17.66 9.35
CA ASP A 99 -20.41 -18.32 8.92
C ASP A 99 -21.58 -17.31 9.00
N PRO A 100 -22.28 -17.04 7.88
CA PRO A 100 -23.45 -16.17 7.88
C PRO A 100 -24.52 -16.59 8.89
N ASP A 101 -24.70 -17.89 9.14
CA ASP A 101 -25.70 -18.40 10.08
C ASP A 101 -25.31 -18.08 11.54
N GLU A 102 -24.02 -18.06 11.85
CA GLU A 102 -23.51 -17.68 13.17
C GLU A 102 -23.73 -16.17 13.44
N LEU A 103 -23.53 -15.34 12.42
CA LEU A 103 -23.81 -13.89 12.49
C LEU A 103 -25.30 -13.61 12.69
N ILE A 104 -26.18 -14.34 12.00
CA ILE A 104 -27.63 -14.22 12.16
C ILE A 104 -28.06 -14.63 13.57
N ALA A 105 -27.52 -15.74 14.09
CA ALA A 105 -27.82 -16.19 15.45
C ALA A 105 -27.38 -15.18 16.53
N GLN A 106 -26.22 -14.53 16.34
CA GLN A 106 -25.75 -13.47 17.23
C GLN A 106 -26.68 -12.24 17.19
N LEU A 107 -27.16 -11.86 16.00
CA LEU A 107 -28.10 -10.76 15.84
C LEU A 107 -29.43 -11.04 16.53
N ASP A 108 -29.98 -12.25 16.37
CA ASP A 108 -31.21 -12.68 17.05
C ASP A 108 -31.06 -12.64 18.57
N GLU A 109 -29.91 -13.06 19.10
CA GLU A 109 -29.64 -13.01 20.53
C GLU A 109 -29.54 -11.56 21.05
N MET A 110 -28.94 -10.66 20.27
CA MET A 110 -28.88 -9.23 20.60
C MET A 110 -30.28 -8.60 20.59
N LEU A 111 -31.10 -8.91 19.59
CA LEU A 111 -32.49 -8.46 19.50
C LEU A 111 -33.34 -8.99 20.67
N ARG A 112 -33.16 -10.27 21.04
CA ARG A 112 -33.83 -10.88 22.18
C ARG A 112 -33.47 -10.19 23.49
N LYS A 113 -32.18 -9.93 23.73
CA LYS A 113 -31.71 -9.17 24.90
C LYS A 113 -32.25 -7.74 24.93
N ALA A 114 -32.26 -7.05 23.80
CA ALA A 114 -32.80 -5.69 23.70
C ALA A 114 -34.31 -5.65 24.00
N ASN A 115 -35.07 -6.62 23.47
CA ASN A 115 -36.50 -6.73 23.70
C ASN A 115 -36.83 -7.13 25.15
N ALA A 116 -36.07 -8.05 25.75
CA ALA A 116 -36.24 -8.42 27.16
C ALA A 116 -35.98 -7.23 28.11
N ARG A 117 -34.98 -6.39 27.81
CA ARG A 117 -34.72 -5.13 28.55
C ARG A 117 -35.85 -4.10 28.39
N ARG A 118 -36.59 -4.16 27.28
CA ARG A 118 -37.75 -3.30 27.02
C ARG A 118 -39.00 -3.78 27.76
N SER A 119 -39.20 -5.09 27.86
CA SER A 119 -40.34 -5.70 28.54
C SER A 119 -40.21 -5.77 30.08
N GLY A 120 -38.99 -5.70 30.63
CA GLY A 120 -38.74 -5.62 32.08
C GLY A 120 -38.87 -4.22 32.70
N LYS A 121 -39.36 -3.24 31.93
CA LYS A 121 -39.59 -1.84 32.34
C LYS A 121 -41.09 -1.48 32.43
N ALA A 122 -41.97 -2.47 32.36
CA ALA A 122 -43.42 -2.32 32.58
C ALA A 122 -43.79 -2.73 34.01
#